data_AF-A0A832H1P2-F1
#
_entry.id   AF-A0A832H1P2-F1
#
_cell.length_a   1.000
_cell.length_b   1.000
_cell.length_c   1.000
_cell.angle_alpha   90.00
_cell.angle_beta   90.00
_cell.angle_gamma   90.00
#
_symmetry.space_group_name_H-M   'P 1'
#
loop_
_entity.id
_entity.type
_entity.pdbx_description
1 polymer ?
#
loop_
_entity_poly.entity_id
_entity_poly.type
_entity_poly.pdbx_seq_one_letter_code
_entity_poly.pdbx_strand_id
1 'polypeptide(L)' 'MSSSWFAIALLPLVSLFASSALTAHAQSITPATDGTGTIITPNGATYTIQGGSQSGDGRNLFHSFQQFGLTPNEVANFI' A
#
# COMPACT_ATOMS: atom_id res chain seq x y z
N MET A 1 -23.27 47.97 22.28
CA MET A 1 -23.91 46.63 22.21
C MET A 1 -23.91 46.25 20.74
N SER A 2 -23.33 45.18 20.21
CA SER A 2 -22.50 44.08 20.69
C SER A 2 -21.70 43.61 19.47
N SER A 3 -20.45 43.26 19.67
CA SER A 3 -19.53 42.76 18.64
C SER A 3 -19.98 41.42 18.08
N SER A 4 -20.21 41.32 16.76
CA SER A 4 -20.52 40.06 16.09
C SER A 4 -19.24 39.28 15.77
N TRP A 5 -18.61 38.70 16.80
CA TRP A 5 -17.40 37.86 16.68
C TRP A 5 -17.70 36.38 16.33
N PHE A 6 -18.94 36.03 16.03
CA PHE A 6 -19.34 34.61 15.92
C PHE A 6 -19.05 33.93 14.57
N ALA A 7 -18.44 34.61 13.59
CA ALA A 7 -18.21 34.00 12.27
C ALA A 7 -16.95 33.12 12.17
N ILE A 8 -16.08 33.05 13.18
CA ILE A 8 -14.81 32.30 13.11
C ILE A 8 -14.82 31.03 14.01
N ALA A 9 -15.96 30.68 14.61
CA ALA A 9 -16.03 29.55 15.55
C ALA A 9 -16.46 28.21 14.92
N LEU A 10 -16.39 28.03 13.59
CA LEU A 10 -16.84 26.79 12.95
C LEU A 10 -15.81 26.12 12.00
N LEU A 11 -14.55 26.54 12.02
CA LEU A 11 -13.50 25.92 11.21
C LEU A 11 -12.77 24.70 11.83
N PRO A 12 -12.83 24.38 13.14
CA PRO A 12 -12.12 23.19 13.64
C PRO A 12 -12.96 21.91 13.61
N LEU A 13 -14.28 21.97 13.31
CA LEU A 13 -15.17 20.80 13.42
C LEU A 13 -15.26 19.98 12.11
N VAL A 14 -14.90 20.56 10.96
CA VAL A 14 -14.96 19.87 9.66
C VAL A 14 -13.69 19.02 9.39
N SER A 15 -12.59 19.30 10.09
CA SER A 15 -11.32 18.58 9.90
C SER A 15 -11.29 17.18 10.53
N LEU A 16 -12.29 16.79 11.31
CA LEU A 16 -12.31 15.52 12.04
C LEU A 16 -12.71 14.29 11.19
N PHE A 17 -13.17 14.49 9.96
CA PHE A 17 -13.75 13.40 9.13
C PHE A 17 -12.83 12.88 8.01
N ALA A 18 -11.62 13.42 7.83
CA ALA A 18 -10.76 13.09 6.69
C ALA A 18 -9.60 12.11 7.00
N SER A 19 -9.57 11.51 8.19
CA SER A 19 -8.56 10.50 8.55
C SER A 19 -9.09 9.10 8.26
N SER A 20 -9.20 8.75 6.97
CA SER A 20 -9.24 7.35 6.56
C SER A 20 -7.87 6.73 6.89
N ALA A 21 -7.73 6.22 8.12
CA ALA A 21 -6.56 5.48 8.53
C ALA A 21 -6.38 4.32 7.54
N LEU A 22 -5.30 4.37 6.75
CA LEU A 22 -4.83 3.22 5.99
C LEU A 22 -4.41 2.19 7.03
N THR A 23 -5.28 1.22 7.31
CA THR A 23 -4.94 0.08 8.15
C THR A 23 -3.79 -0.67 7.46
N ALA A 24 -2.57 -0.45 7.95
CA ALA A 24 -1.41 -1.21 7.52
C ALA A 24 -1.53 -2.62 8.12
N HIS A 25 -1.92 -3.59 7.30
CA HIS A 25 -1.75 -4.99 7.65
C HIS A 25 -0.26 -5.32 7.57
N ALA A 26 0.29 -5.97 8.61
CA ALA A 26 1.63 -6.53 8.53
C ALA A 26 1.63 -7.64 7.47
N GLN A 27 2.37 -7.44 6.38
CA GLN A 27 2.52 -8.38 5.28
C GLN A 27 3.89 -9.06 5.40
N SER A 28 3.97 -10.38 5.19
CA SER A 28 5.23 -11.13 5.24
C SER A 28 6.10 -10.94 3.99
N ILE A 29 5.54 -10.34 2.93
CA ILE A 29 6.22 -9.99 1.69
C ILE A 29 6.03 -8.49 1.41
N THR A 30 7.12 -7.79 1.07
CA THR A 30 7.12 -6.36 0.72
C THR A 30 7.86 -6.10 -0.60
N PRO A 31 7.32 -5.25 -1.51
CA PRO A 31 7.91 -5.00 -2.82
C PRO A 31 9.01 -3.94 -2.79
N ALA A 32 10.14 -4.21 -3.44
CA ALA A 32 11.29 -3.30 -3.51
C ALA A 32 10.92 -1.92 -4.08
N THR A 33 11.44 -0.86 -3.45
CA THR A 33 11.36 0.53 -3.93
C THR A 33 12.57 0.88 -4.79
N ASP A 34 12.89 0.00 -5.74
CA ASP A 34 14.07 0.09 -6.62
C ASP A 34 13.72 0.33 -8.10
N GLY A 35 12.44 0.52 -8.41
CA GLY A 35 11.94 0.73 -9.76
C GLY A 35 11.59 -0.55 -10.52
N THR A 36 11.75 -1.74 -9.91
CA THR A 36 11.37 -3.01 -10.55
C THR A 36 9.85 -3.11 -10.78
N GLY A 37 9.05 -2.38 -10.01
CA GLY A 37 7.59 -2.32 -10.20
C GLY A 37 6.86 -3.60 -9.76
N THR A 38 7.41 -4.34 -8.80
CA THR A 38 6.71 -5.47 -8.16
C THR A 38 5.47 -4.96 -7.44
N ILE A 39 4.32 -5.58 -7.69
CA ILE A 39 3.04 -5.24 -7.04
C ILE A 39 2.58 -6.45 -6.24
N ILE A 40 2.22 -6.24 -4.98
CA ILE A 40 1.76 -7.29 -4.07
C ILE A 40 0.35 -6.95 -3.60
N THR A 41 -0.60 -7.83 -3.89
CA THR A 41 -1.99 -7.71 -3.44
C THR A 41 -2.31 -8.86 -2.50
N PRO A 42 -2.43 -8.62 -1.18
CA PRO A 42 -2.84 -9.67 -0.25
C PRO A 42 -4.35 -9.96 -0.37
N ASN A 43 -4.70 -11.24 -0.36
CA ASN A 43 -6.07 -11.74 -0.28
C ASN A 43 -6.11 -12.94 0.67
N GLY A 44 -6.46 -12.67 1.94
CA GLY A 44 -6.35 -13.66 3.00
C GLY A 44 -4.90 -14.09 3.20
N ALA A 45 -4.64 -15.40 3.10
CA ALA A 45 -3.29 -15.96 3.19
C ALA A 45 -2.53 -16.02 1.85
N THR A 46 -3.15 -15.57 0.76
CA THR A 46 -2.54 -15.58 -0.57
C THR A 46 -2.06 -14.18 -0.94
N TYR A 47 -0.81 -14.08 -1.38
CA TYR A 47 -0.22 -12.87 -1.96
C TYR A 47 -0.20 -13.02 -3.49
N THR A 48 -1.01 -12.23 -4.19
CA THR A 48 -0.92 -12.14 -5.65
C THR A 48 0.19 -11.15 -6.01
N ILE A 49 1.21 -11.65 -6.70
CA ILE A 49 2.39 -10.91 -7.14
C ILE A 49 2.27 -10.66 -8.65
N GLN A 50 2.26 -9.39 -9.02
CA GLN A 50 2.10 -8.89 -10.39
C GLN A 50 3.14 -7.80 -10.68
N GLY A 51 3.08 -7.23 -11.90
CA GLY A 51 4.00 -6.19 -12.34
C GLY A 51 5.38 -6.77 -12.62
N GLY A 52 6.42 -6.13 -12.09
CA GLY A 52 7.81 -6.49 -12.38
C GLY A 52 8.36 -5.79 -13.62
N SER A 53 9.63 -6.06 -13.91
CA SER A 53 10.36 -5.45 -15.01
C SER A 53 10.91 -6.50 -15.96
N GLN A 54 10.63 -6.36 -17.25
CA GLN A 54 11.19 -7.25 -18.25
C GLN A 54 12.67 -6.91 -18.51
N SER A 55 13.48 -7.92 -18.84
CA SER A 55 14.81 -7.72 -19.38
C SER A 55 14.77 -6.92 -20.69
N GLY A 56 15.90 -6.33 -21.09
CA GLY A 56 15.98 -5.57 -22.35
C GLY A 56 15.66 -6.39 -23.60
N ASP A 57 15.81 -7.72 -23.54
CA ASP A 57 15.41 -8.65 -24.61
C ASP A 57 14.00 -9.23 -24.43
N GLY A 58 13.27 -8.84 -23.38
CA GLY A 58 11.90 -9.27 -23.08
C GLY A 58 11.74 -10.73 -22.66
N ARG A 59 12.84 -11.46 -22.45
CA ARG A 59 12.81 -12.91 -22.20
C ARG A 59 12.64 -13.28 -20.73
N ASN A 60 13.01 -12.37 -19.83
CA ASN A 60 12.92 -12.58 -18.38
C ASN A 60 12.03 -11.50 -17.78
N LEU A 61 11.19 -11.88 -16.83
CA LEU A 61 10.46 -10.97 -15.95
C LEU A 61 11.12 -11.03 -14.57
N PHE A 62 11.51 -9.87 -14.05
CA PHE A 62 12.12 -9.74 -12.74
C PHE A 62 11.15 -9.11 -11.75
N HIS A 63 11.16 -9.67 -10.54
CA HIS A 63 10.55 -9.08 -9.36
C HIS A 63 11.65 -8.81 -8.33
N SER A 64 11.51 -7.73 -7.59
CA SER A 64 12.38 -7.37 -6.48
C SER A 64 11.57 -7.12 -5.21
N PHE A 65 12.11 -7.53 -4.06
CA PHE A 65 11.47 -7.53 -2.75
C PHE A 65 12.44 -7.00 -1.69
N GLN A 66 12.00 -6.14 -0.76
CA GLN A 66 12.82 -5.88 0.44
C GLN A 66 12.71 -7.04 1.42
N GLN A 67 11.52 -7.64 1.55
CA GLN A 67 11.28 -8.83 2.35
C GLN A 67 10.48 -9.83 1.53
N PHE A 68 10.93 -11.07 1.51
CA PHE A 68 10.18 -12.18 0.96
C PHE A 68 10.24 -13.34 1.95
N GLY A 69 9.17 -13.53 2.71
CA GLY A 69 9.00 -14.65 3.63
C GLY A 69 7.55 -15.14 3.62
N LEU A 70 7.36 -16.44 3.81
CA LEU A 70 6.06 -17.07 3.95
C LEU A 70 6.05 -17.90 5.23
N THR A 71 4.93 -17.88 5.94
CA THR A 71 4.58 -18.87 6.96
C THR A 71 3.96 -20.09 6.29
N PRO A 72 3.89 -21.27 6.97
CA PRO A 72 3.40 -22.51 6.36
C PRO A 72 1.97 -22.46 5.78
N ASN A 73 1.17 -21.47 6.16
CA ASN A 73 -0.22 -21.32 5.72
C ASN A 73 -0.39 -20.26 4.62
N GLU A 74 0.69 -19.61 4.18
CA GLU A 74 0.66 -18.55 3.18
C GLU A 74 1.10 -19.05 1.80
N VAL A 75 0.58 -18.41 0.76
CA VAL A 75 0.88 -18.74 -0.64
C VAL A 75 1.29 -17.47 -1.39
N ALA A 76 2.42 -17.51 -2.08
CA ALA A 76 2.78 -16.49 -3.07
C ALA A 76 2.39 -16.99 -4.48
N ASN A 77 1.51 -16.25 -5.15
CA ASN A 77 1.03 -16.57 -6.50
C ASN A 77 1.53 -15.54 -7.50
N PHE A 78 2.33 -15.96 -8.48
CA PHE A 78 2.90 -15.11 -9.52
C PHE A 78 2.08 -15.24 -10.81
N ILE A 79 1.61 -14.13 -11.38
CA ILE A 79 0.74 -14.07 -12.57
C ILE A 79 1.51 -13.55 -13.78
#